data_AF-A0A1X1FGE0-F1
#
_entry.id   AF-A0A1X1FGE0-F1
#
_cell.length_a   1.000
_cell.length_b   1.000
_cell.length_c   1.000
_cell.angle_alpha   90.00
_cell.angle_beta   90.00
_cell.angle_gamma   90.00
#
_symmetry.space_group_name_H-M   'P 1'
#
loop_
_entity.id
_entity.type
_entity.pdbx_description
1 polymer ?
#
loop_
_entity_poly.entity_id
_entity_poly.type
_entity_poly.pdbx_seq_one_letter_code
_entity_poly.pdbx_strand_id
1 'polypeptide(L)'
;MVVYRDNTYENNDILQTIEETFDALEEFVFQYAGRLNVKLQKKYLKQALKLFGSNAFQGYDNLRYEFIESIHEMITRDVADEVIAASDKLVKNADFWDNGDRKTQHIILRIMIAVQTGQIGLAKEIATANMDIDDIRQQWVSFLESQENFDEAEKILLEAPRNNAWQKERWDDSLTGLYVMSDQKAKVIPLLRKRVLSHQTNAYELYKNIMIDDNLWEKIYPNFLKEMEKKLTRYEFGDILVTEKEYSKLLDQLKKYNSAPMIRKYLPELYPHRKKEVAALYYDKVVVPESKKDSANAPRQLRKDLDDFFEVSGDGKLVQRWIKQLQLQLADKPEFLEFLSLATRNIEMSKKDY
;
A
#
# COMPACT_ATOMS: atom_id res chain seq x y z
N MET A 1 25.03 -7.56 -30.38
CA MET A 1 23.65 -7.29 -29.94
C MET A 1 23.36 -8.29 -28.82
N VAL A 2 23.64 -7.88 -27.57
CA VAL A 2 23.40 -8.73 -26.39
C VAL A 2 21.91 -8.60 -26.09
N VAL A 3 21.19 -9.69 -26.28
CA VAL A 3 19.78 -9.80 -25.90
C VAL A 3 19.76 -9.88 -24.38
N TYR A 4 19.43 -8.77 -23.72
CA TYR A 4 18.96 -8.80 -22.34
C TYR A 4 17.65 -9.58 -22.35
N ARG A 5 17.70 -10.86 -21.93
CA ARG A 5 16.48 -11.56 -21.53
C ARG A 5 16.03 -10.93 -20.22
N ASP A 6 14.80 -10.45 -20.23
CA ASP A 6 14.13 -9.88 -19.06
C ASP A 6 13.76 -11.06 -18.12
N ASN A 7 14.66 -11.38 -17.19
CA ASN A 7 14.53 -12.49 -16.23
C ASN A 7 13.52 -12.20 -15.08
N THR A 8 12.71 -11.15 -15.21
CA THR A 8 11.80 -10.69 -14.15
C THR A 8 10.56 -11.57 -14.01
N TYR A 9 10.05 -12.14 -15.10
CA TYR A 9 8.90 -13.04 -15.07
C TYR A 9 9.23 -14.46 -14.58
N GLU A 10 10.34 -15.06 -15.01
CA GLU A 10 10.74 -16.43 -14.60
C GLU A 10 11.11 -16.51 -13.11
N ASN A 11 11.62 -15.43 -12.52
CA ASN A 11 11.93 -15.38 -11.08
C ASN A 11 10.68 -15.30 -10.20
N ASN A 12 9.59 -14.68 -10.66
CA ASN A 12 8.35 -14.59 -9.89
C ASN A 12 7.64 -15.95 -9.80
N ASP A 13 7.60 -16.71 -10.89
CA ASP A 13 6.97 -18.05 -10.88
C ASP A 13 7.71 -19.01 -9.95
N ILE A 14 9.05 -18.93 -9.88
CA ILE A 14 9.86 -19.76 -8.99
C ILE A 14 9.63 -19.38 -7.52
N LEU A 15 9.65 -18.08 -7.18
CA LEU A 15 9.40 -17.62 -5.82
C LEU A 15 8.01 -18.01 -5.34
N GLN A 16 6.99 -17.76 -6.17
CA GLN A 16 5.61 -18.18 -5.88
C GLN A 16 5.51 -19.69 -5.65
N THR A 17 6.16 -20.50 -6.50
CA THR A 17 6.16 -21.96 -6.33
C THR A 17 6.80 -22.39 -5.01
N ILE A 18 7.86 -21.70 -4.57
CA ILE A 18 8.53 -21.99 -3.29
C ILE A 18 7.63 -21.64 -2.12
N GLU A 19 7.00 -20.46 -2.13
CA GLU A 19 6.04 -20.00 -1.12
C GLU A 19 4.86 -20.98 -1.00
N GLU A 20 4.23 -21.34 -2.12
CA GLU A 20 3.14 -22.34 -2.15
C GLU A 20 3.59 -23.72 -1.61
N THR A 21 4.85 -24.09 -1.85
CA THR A 21 5.42 -25.33 -1.30
C THR A 21 5.63 -25.25 0.21
N PHE A 22 6.02 -24.09 0.72
CA PHE A 22 6.19 -23.85 2.15
C PHE A 22 4.84 -23.85 2.88
N ASP A 23 3.81 -23.24 2.30
CA ASP A 23 2.44 -23.29 2.82
C ASP A 23 1.93 -24.73 2.93
N ALA A 24 2.11 -25.52 1.87
CA ALA A 24 1.72 -26.94 1.87
C ALA A 24 2.50 -27.77 2.90
N LEU A 25 3.78 -27.44 3.11
CA LEU A 25 4.62 -28.07 4.13
C LEU A 25 4.13 -27.70 5.54
N GLU A 26 3.81 -26.42 5.78
CA GLU A 26 3.29 -25.94 7.05
C GLU A 26 1.98 -26.64 7.40
N GLU A 27 1.03 -26.71 6.46
CA GLU A 27 -0.25 -27.40 6.68
C GLU A 27 -0.03 -28.88 7.02
N PHE A 28 0.86 -29.56 6.30
CA PHE A 28 1.20 -30.95 6.57
C PHE A 28 1.83 -31.12 7.96
N VAL A 29 2.79 -30.27 8.30
CA VAL A 29 3.49 -30.31 9.59
C VAL A 29 2.50 -30.06 10.73
N PHE A 30 1.65 -29.04 10.61
CA PHE A 30 0.62 -28.72 11.59
C PHE A 30 -0.31 -29.91 11.86
N GLN A 31 -0.75 -30.61 10.80
CA GLN A 31 -1.67 -31.75 10.95
C GLN A 31 -1.01 -33.01 11.55
N TYR A 32 0.28 -33.25 11.27
CA TYR A 32 0.91 -34.56 11.50
C TYR A 32 2.12 -34.56 12.42
N ALA A 33 2.74 -33.44 12.75
CA ALA A 33 3.97 -33.39 13.56
C ALA A 33 3.81 -34.09 14.91
N GLY A 34 2.72 -33.82 15.63
CA GLY A 34 2.41 -34.46 16.91
C GLY A 34 2.11 -35.96 16.83
N ARG A 35 1.90 -36.51 15.62
CA ARG A 35 1.67 -37.94 15.36
C ARG A 35 2.94 -38.67 14.92
N LEU A 36 4.00 -37.94 14.56
CA LEU A 36 5.28 -38.55 14.23
C LEU A 36 5.92 -39.11 15.50
N ASN A 37 6.50 -40.31 15.40
CA ASN A 37 7.34 -40.78 16.49
C ASN A 37 8.60 -39.91 16.59
N VAL A 38 9.14 -39.80 17.82
CA VAL A 38 10.29 -38.94 18.15
C VAL A 38 11.50 -39.22 17.26
N LYS A 39 11.73 -40.48 16.85
CA LYS A 39 12.86 -40.85 15.99
C LYS A 39 12.72 -40.25 14.58
N LEU A 40 11.53 -40.30 13.99
CA LEU A 40 11.25 -39.72 12.68
C LEU A 40 11.25 -38.19 12.73
N GLN A 41 10.66 -37.61 13.78
CA GLN A 41 10.68 -36.16 13.99
C GLN A 41 12.12 -35.63 14.04
N LYS A 42 13.00 -36.23 14.87
CA LYS A 42 14.43 -35.87 14.94
C LYS A 42 15.16 -36.08 13.61
N LYS A 43 14.84 -37.15 12.87
CA LYS A 43 15.44 -37.42 11.55
C LYS A 43 15.10 -36.30 10.56
N TYR A 44 13.84 -35.92 10.45
CA TYR A 44 13.38 -34.90 9.50
C TYR A 44 13.85 -33.50 9.90
N LEU A 45 13.81 -33.17 11.20
CA LEU A 45 14.37 -31.90 11.69
C LEU A 45 15.86 -31.77 11.34
N LYS A 46 16.65 -32.83 11.49
CA LYS A 46 18.06 -32.82 11.10
C LYS A 46 18.26 -32.60 9.59
N GLN A 47 17.36 -33.12 8.76
CA GLN A 47 17.39 -32.86 7.32
C GLN A 47 17.05 -31.40 7.00
N ALA A 48 16.03 -30.86 7.67
CA ALA A 48 15.67 -29.45 7.54
C ALA A 48 16.80 -28.52 7.99
N LEU A 49 17.42 -28.77 9.14
CA LEU A 49 18.57 -27.97 9.62
C LEU A 49 19.78 -28.05 8.67
N LYS A 50 19.97 -29.18 7.98
CA LYS A 50 20.98 -29.28 6.94
C LYS A 50 20.66 -28.38 5.75
N LEU A 51 19.39 -28.31 5.33
CA LEU A 51 18.96 -27.43 4.24
C LEU A 51 19.05 -25.95 4.64
N PHE A 52 18.56 -25.60 5.84
CA PHE A 52 18.65 -24.27 6.44
C PHE A 52 20.07 -23.71 6.49
N GLY A 53 21.04 -24.57 6.83
CA GLY A 53 22.46 -24.22 6.86
C GLY A 53 23.17 -24.22 5.50
N SER A 54 22.48 -24.55 4.40
CA SER A 54 23.09 -24.72 3.08
C SER A 54 23.11 -23.43 2.25
N ASN A 55 23.83 -23.46 1.14
CA ASN A 55 23.86 -22.36 0.16
C ASN A 55 22.63 -22.33 -0.76
N ALA A 56 21.64 -23.22 -0.56
CA ALA A 56 20.40 -23.21 -1.34
C ALA A 56 19.62 -21.89 -1.20
N PHE A 57 19.81 -21.20 -0.08
CA PHE A 57 19.18 -19.91 0.24
C PHE A 57 20.11 -18.71 0.01
N GLN A 58 21.22 -18.88 -0.70
CA GLN A 58 22.15 -17.78 -0.92
C GLN A 58 21.46 -16.65 -1.72
N GLY A 59 21.36 -15.46 -1.12
CA GLY A 59 20.65 -14.30 -1.69
C GLY A 59 19.14 -14.26 -1.38
N TYR A 60 18.60 -15.24 -0.64
CA TYR A 60 17.19 -15.36 -0.29
C TYR A 60 17.03 -15.73 1.20
N ASP A 61 17.58 -14.90 2.09
CA ASP A 61 17.56 -15.22 3.53
C ASP A 61 16.17 -15.14 4.15
N ASN A 62 15.23 -14.37 3.58
CA ASN A 62 13.83 -14.41 4.00
C ASN A 62 13.24 -15.81 3.85
N LEU A 63 13.38 -16.43 2.66
CA LEU A 63 12.92 -17.80 2.38
C LEU A 63 13.58 -18.82 3.31
N ARG A 64 14.82 -18.55 3.74
CA ARG A 64 15.54 -19.42 4.67
C ARG A 64 14.84 -19.51 6.03
N TYR A 65 14.42 -18.37 6.58
CA TYR A 65 13.73 -18.32 7.87
C TYR A 65 12.27 -18.77 7.72
N GLU A 66 11.58 -18.37 6.66
CA GLU A 66 10.24 -18.88 6.31
C GLU A 66 10.21 -20.42 6.26
N PHE A 67 11.21 -21.07 5.64
CA PHE A 67 11.31 -22.53 5.63
C PHE A 67 11.37 -23.16 7.05
N ILE A 68 12.07 -22.52 8.00
CA ILE A 68 12.11 -23.00 9.38
C ILE A 68 10.79 -22.74 10.09
N GLU A 69 10.13 -21.62 9.81
CA GLU A 69 8.79 -21.30 10.31
C GLU A 69 7.77 -22.34 9.84
N SER A 70 7.83 -22.79 8.57
CA SER A 70 6.94 -23.85 8.05
C SER A 70 7.08 -25.19 8.77
N ILE A 71 8.16 -25.41 9.51
CA ILE A 71 8.37 -26.66 10.29
C ILE A 71 8.34 -26.43 11.80
N HIS A 72 7.88 -25.27 12.28
CA HIS A 72 8.00 -24.87 13.67
C HIS A 72 7.35 -25.86 14.65
N GLU A 73 6.23 -26.49 14.28
CA GLU A 73 5.55 -27.51 15.11
C GLU A 73 6.41 -28.76 15.38
N MET A 74 7.46 -28.98 14.59
CA MET A 74 8.42 -30.05 14.82
C MET A 74 9.49 -29.70 15.87
N ILE A 75 9.60 -28.42 16.26
CA ILE A 75 10.63 -27.92 17.18
C ILE A 75 10.14 -28.10 18.63
N THR A 76 10.65 -29.15 19.28
CA THR A 76 10.37 -29.42 20.70
C THR A 76 11.49 -28.87 21.60
N ARG A 77 11.27 -28.89 22.92
CA ARG A 77 12.29 -28.50 23.91
C ARG A 77 13.63 -29.23 23.72
N ASP A 78 13.57 -30.51 23.40
CA ASP A 78 14.75 -31.37 23.25
C ASP A 78 15.68 -30.95 22.10
N VAL A 79 15.16 -30.21 21.12
CA VAL A 79 15.85 -29.87 19.87
C VAL A 79 15.94 -28.36 19.62
N ALA A 80 15.30 -27.55 20.47
CA ALA A 80 15.30 -26.09 20.40
C ALA A 80 16.72 -25.52 20.31
N ASP A 81 17.64 -25.97 21.17
CA ASP A 81 19.03 -25.50 21.19
C ASP A 81 19.79 -25.84 19.90
N GLU A 82 19.46 -26.96 19.25
CA GLU A 82 20.07 -27.33 17.96
C GLU A 82 19.64 -26.35 16.85
N VAL A 83 18.36 -25.96 16.83
CA VAL A 83 17.82 -25.00 15.86
C VAL A 83 18.42 -23.60 16.11
N ILE A 84 18.45 -23.16 17.36
CA ILE A 84 19.04 -21.86 17.76
C ILE A 84 20.52 -21.81 17.38
N ALA A 85 21.28 -22.88 17.68
CA ALA A 85 22.70 -22.97 17.34
C ALA A 85 22.95 -23.01 15.83
N ALA A 86 22.04 -23.61 15.04
CA ALA A 86 22.13 -23.56 13.58
C ALA A 86 21.97 -22.11 13.07
N SER A 87 21.00 -21.37 13.60
CA SER A 87 20.77 -19.97 13.25
C SER A 87 21.92 -19.05 13.71
N ASP A 88 22.46 -19.24 14.92
CA ASP A 88 23.61 -18.48 15.43
C ASP A 88 24.86 -18.60 14.53
N LYS A 89 25.10 -19.79 13.96
CA LYS A 89 26.18 -19.99 12.98
C LYS A 89 25.99 -19.14 11.71
N LEU A 90 24.74 -18.98 11.26
CA LEU A 90 24.44 -18.16 10.08
C LEU A 90 24.67 -16.68 10.34
N VAL A 91 24.28 -16.20 11.53
CA VAL A 91 24.55 -14.83 11.98
C VAL A 91 26.06 -14.57 12.05
N LYS A 92 26.83 -15.50 12.63
CA LYS A 92 28.30 -15.36 12.74
C LYS A 92 29.02 -15.34 11.40
N ASN A 93 28.45 -16.01 10.40
CA ASN A 93 28.99 -16.08 9.04
C ASN A 93 28.38 -15.03 8.10
N ALA A 94 27.53 -14.12 8.60
CA ALA A 94 26.95 -13.07 7.80
C ALA A 94 28.01 -12.07 7.35
N ASP A 95 27.96 -11.66 6.09
CA ASP A 95 28.76 -10.52 5.64
C ASP A 95 28.16 -9.21 6.17
N PHE A 96 28.82 -8.09 5.90
CA PHE A 96 28.39 -6.79 6.41
C PHE A 96 26.96 -6.42 5.98
N TRP A 97 26.52 -6.86 4.79
CA TRP A 97 25.23 -6.47 4.21
C TRP A 97 24.08 -7.33 4.75
N ASP A 98 24.31 -8.62 5.00
CA ASP A 98 23.29 -9.56 5.50
C ASP A 98 23.14 -9.56 7.04
N ASN A 99 24.07 -8.93 7.76
CA ASN A 99 24.17 -9.08 9.21
C ASN A 99 22.96 -8.52 9.97
N GLY A 100 22.40 -7.41 9.51
CA GLY A 100 21.23 -6.78 10.16
C GLY A 100 20.01 -7.69 10.12
N ASP A 101 19.65 -8.14 8.92
CA ASP A 101 18.45 -8.93 8.69
C ASP A 101 18.54 -10.32 9.35
N ARG A 102 19.70 -11.00 9.23
CA ARG A 102 19.91 -12.30 9.89
C ARG A 102 19.87 -12.19 11.41
N LYS A 103 20.36 -11.09 12.00
CA LYS A 103 20.25 -10.85 13.45
C LYS A 103 18.80 -10.70 13.88
N THR A 104 18.02 -9.87 13.17
CA THR A 104 16.60 -9.69 13.46
C THR A 104 15.85 -11.01 13.37
N GLN A 105 16.06 -11.77 12.28
CA GLN A 105 15.43 -13.07 12.06
C GLN A 105 15.86 -14.11 13.10
N HIS A 106 17.14 -14.11 13.50
CA HIS A 106 17.59 -14.96 14.60
C HIS A 106 16.88 -14.64 15.93
N ILE A 107 16.65 -13.37 16.22
CA ILE A 107 15.93 -12.97 17.44
C ILE A 107 14.45 -13.42 17.36
N ILE A 108 13.79 -13.19 16.22
CA ILE A 108 12.41 -13.64 15.98
C ILE A 108 12.30 -15.16 16.16
N LEU A 109 13.20 -15.93 15.55
CA LEU A 109 13.24 -17.38 15.70
C LEU A 109 13.38 -17.81 17.18
N ARG A 110 14.21 -17.12 17.97
CA ARG A 110 14.35 -17.42 19.40
C ARG A 110 13.07 -17.11 20.18
N ILE A 111 12.35 -16.04 19.84
CA ILE A 111 11.05 -15.72 20.43
C ILE A 111 10.05 -16.82 20.09
N MET A 112 9.94 -17.21 18.82
CA MET A 112 9.02 -18.26 18.35
C MET A 112 9.30 -19.60 19.05
N ILE A 113 10.55 -20.04 19.12
CA ILE A 113 10.93 -21.28 19.81
C ILE A 113 10.60 -21.20 21.31
N ALA A 114 10.85 -20.06 21.95
CA ALA A 114 10.51 -19.88 23.36
C ALA A 114 8.98 -19.96 23.58
N VAL A 115 8.18 -19.34 22.71
CA VAL A 115 6.72 -19.46 22.74
C VAL A 115 6.27 -20.91 22.55
N GLN A 116 6.72 -21.56 21.48
CA GLN A 116 6.36 -22.94 21.11
C GLN A 116 6.70 -23.94 22.20
N THR A 117 7.81 -23.71 22.89
CA THR A 117 8.26 -24.57 24.00
C THR A 117 7.66 -24.17 25.36
N GLY A 118 6.72 -23.23 25.41
CA GLY A 118 6.03 -22.78 26.62
C GLY A 118 6.90 -21.96 27.57
N GLN A 119 8.02 -21.42 27.10
CA GLN A 119 8.94 -20.55 27.83
C GLN A 119 8.56 -19.07 27.66
N ILE A 120 7.31 -18.73 27.96
CA ILE A 120 6.74 -17.39 27.69
C ILE A 120 7.53 -16.26 28.38
N GLY A 121 8.04 -16.50 29.59
CA GLY A 121 8.89 -15.53 30.31
C GLY A 121 10.17 -15.19 29.55
N LEU A 122 10.83 -16.18 28.96
CA LEU A 122 12.02 -15.99 28.13
C LEU A 122 11.67 -15.27 26.83
N ALA A 123 10.57 -15.64 26.17
CA ALA A 123 10.09 -14.98 24.97
C ALA A 123 9.88 -13.48 25.21
N LYS A 124 9.22 -13.13 26.32
CA LYS A 124 8.99 -11.75 26.74
C LYS A 124 10.27 -10.99 27.03
N GLU A 125 11.23 -11.61 27.72
CA GLU A 125 12.54 -11.02 28.01
C GLU A 125 13.28 -10.66 26.72
N ILE A 126 13.36 -11.62 25.78
CA ILE A 126 14.00 -11.43 24.49
C ILE A 126 13.30 -10.32 23.69
N ALA A 127 11.97 -10.36 23.59
CA ALA A 127 11.21 -9.35 22.86
C ALA A 127 11.43 -7.95 23.45
N THR A 128 11.27 -7.80 24.77
CA THR A 128 11.40 -6.52 25.47
C THR A 128 12.80 -5.91 25.29
N ALA A 129 13.85 -6.74 25.30
CA ALA A 129 15.22 -6.29 25.11
C ALA A 129 15.54 -5.77 23.69
N ASN A 130 14.65 -5.99 22.72
CA ASN A 130 14.86 -5.66 21.30
C ASN A 130 13.67 -4.89 20.69
N MET A 131 12.87 -4.19 21.52
CA MET A 131 11.69 -3.42 21.10
C MET A 131 11.98 -2.19 20.23
N ASP A 132 13.26 -1.81 20.11
CA ASP A 132 13.74 -0.77 19.20
C ASP A 132 13.75 -1.23 17.73
N ILE A 133 13.61 -2.54 17.49
CA ILE A 133 13.50 -3.13 16.15
C ILE A 133 12.01 -3.33 15.83
N ASP A 134 11.51 -2.60 14.83
CA ASP A 134 10.08 -2.55 14.46
C ASP A 134 9.50 -3.95 14.14
N ASP A 135 10.27 -4.85 13.53
CA ASP A 135 9.80 -6.20 13.19
C ASP A 135 9.67 -7.11 14.42
N ILE A 136 10.58 -6.99 15.39
CA ILE A 136 10.49 -7.72 16.65
C ILE A 136 9.30 -7.23 17.46
N ARG A 137 9.09 -5.90 17.50
CA ARG A 137 7.91 -5.30 18.13
C ARG A 137 6.63 -5.82 17.51
N GLN A 138 6.53 -5.82 16.18
CA GLN A 138 5.35 -6.30 15.47
C GLN A 138 5.09 -7.79 15.73
N GLN A 139 6.12 -8.63 15.68
CA GLN A 139 5.99 -10.06 15.98
C GLN A 139 5.48 -10.31 17.40
N TRP A 140 6.04 -9.59 18.39
CA TRP A 140 5.57 -9.74 19.77
C TRP A 140 4.14 -9.24 19.97
N VAL A 141 3.75 -8.15 19.30
CA VAL A 141 2.35 -7.69 19.29
C VAL A 141 1.43 -8.77 18.72
N SER A 142 1.77 -9.35 17.56
CA SER A 142 0.97 -10.42 16.94
C SER A 142 0.87 -11.66 17.83
N PHE A 143 1.94 -12.00 18.56
CA PHE A 143 1.87 -13.04 19.59
C PHE A 143 0.87 -12.67 20.70
N LEU A 144 0.94 -11.46 21.28
CA LEU A 144 0.01 -11.03 22.32
C LEU A 144 -1.44 -11.00 21.84
N GLU A 145 -1.68 -10.57 20.60
CA GLU A 145 -2.97 -10.62 19.91
C GLU A 145 -3.51 -12.05 19.83
N SER A 146 -2.68 -13.03 19.44
CA SER A 146 -3.08 -14.45 19.38
C SER A 146 -3.45 -15.05 20.75
N GLN A 147 -2.94 -14.46 21.83
CA GLN A 147 -3.23 -14.87 23.21
C GLN A 147 -4.36 -14.03 23.84
N GLU A 148 -5.04 -13.19 23.05
CA GLU A 148 -6.05 -12.24 23.51
C GLU A 148 -5.56 -11.28 24.61
N ASN A 149 -4.24 -11.08 24.73
CA ASN A 149 -3.64 -10.14 25.68
C ASN A 149 -3.58 -8.73 25.09
N PHE A 150 -4.77 -8.19 24.79
CA PHE A 150 -4.91 -6.93 24.07
C PHE A 150 -4.40 -5.72 24.86
N ASP A 151 -4.48 -5.74 26.19
CA ASP A 151 -3.99 -4.65 27.05
C ASP A 151 -2.48 -4.47 26.93
N GLU A 152 -1.72 -5.58 26.92
CA GLU A 152 -0.28 -5.52 26.76
C GLU A 152 0.12 -5.17 25.32
N ALA A 153 -0.60 -5.70 24.32
CA ALA A 153 -0.41 -5.35 22.92
C ALA A 153 -0.63 -3.84 22.68
N GLU A 154 -1.71 -3.28 23.24
CA GLU A 154 -2.03 -1.86 23.15
C GLU A 154 -0.90 -1.01 23.73
N LYS A 155 -0.40 -1.37 24.91
CA LYS A 155 0.70 -0.64 25.56
C LYS A 155 1.93 -0.57 24.64
N ILE A 156 2.32 -1.69 24.04
CA ILE A 156 3.49 -1.77 23.17
C ILE A 156 3.29 -0.94 21.88
N LEU A 157 2.09 -0.98 21.30
CA LEU A 157 1.75 -0.16 20.13
C LEU A 157 1.71 1.34 20.45
N LEU A 158 1.23 1.72 21.62
CA LEU A 158 1.23 3.12 22.08
C LEU A 158 2.66 3.64 22.30
N GLU A 159 3.57 2.80 22.81
CA GLU A 159 4.98 3.13 23.02
C GLU A 159 5.82 3.17 21.71
N ALA A 160 5.24 2.77 20.58
CA ALA A 160 5.96 2.69 19.30
C ALA A 160 6.36 4.07 18.75
N PRO A 161 7.53 4.19 18.09
CA PRO A 161 8.02 5.47 17.56
C PRO A 161 7.12 5.98 16.44
N ARG A 162 6.80 7.28 16.45
CA ARG A 162 5.98 7.95 15.42
C ARG A 162 6.75 9.11 14.79
N ASN A 163 8.03 8.88 14.49
CA ASN A 163 8.98 9.93 14.12
C ASN A 163 8.79 10.44 12.68
N ASN A 164 8.18 9.63 11.81
CA ASN A 164 7.88 9.99 10.44
C ASN A 164 6.50 9.46 10.01
N ALA A 165 6.05 9.86 8.83
CA ALA A 165 4.72 9.52 8.32
C ALA A 165 4.51 8.01 8.18
N TRP A 166 5.50 7.28 7.67
CA TRP A 166 5.43 5.82 7.48
C TRP A 166 5.32 5.07 8.82
N GLN A 167 6.17 5.40 9.79
CA GLN A 167 6.11 4.78 11.13
C GLN A 167 4.77 5.09 11.81
N LYS A 168 4.32 6.35 11.72
CA LYS A 168 3.05 6.75 12.30
C LYS A 168 1.89 5.97 11.69
N GLU A 169 1.84 5.84 10.37
CA GLU A 169 0.80 5.07 9.68
C GLU A 169 0.84 3.60 10.07
N ARG A 170 2.01 2.94 10.00
CA ARG A 170 2.19 1.54 10.39
C ARG A 170 1.64 1.25 11.79
N TRP A 171 2.01 2.06 12.78
CA TRP A 171 1.58 1.82 14.16
C TRP A 171 0.15 2.23 14.45
N ASP A 172 -0.37 3.27 13.77
CA ASP A 172 -1.78 3.64 13.86
C ASP A 172 -2.67 2.57 13.16
N ASP A 173 -2.17 1.88 12.13
CA ASP A 173 -2.81 0.72 11.50
C ASP A 173 -2.86 -0.48 12.43
N SER A 174 -1.73 -0.91 13.00
CA SER A 174 -1.71 -2.02 13.97
C SER A 174 -2.63 -1.73 15.17
N LEU A 175 -2.63 -0.49 15.68
CA LEU A 175 -3.52 -0.10 16.79
C LEU A 175 -5.00 -0.10 16.37
N THR A 176 -5.30 0.27 15.13
CA THR A 176 -6.65 0.16 14.57
C THR A 176 -7.09 -1.29 14.51
N GLY A 177 -6.25 -2.18 13.98
CA GLY A 177 -6.50 -3.63 13.90
C GLY A 177 -6.78 -4.22 15.28
N LEU A 178 -5.95 -3.91 16.27
CA LEU A 178 -6.13 -4.34 17.66
C LEU A 178 -7.50 -3.92 18.22
N TYR A 179 -7.88 -2.64 18.07
CA TYR A 179 -9.16 -2.16 18.58
C TYR A 179 -10.37 -2.74 17.85
N VAL A 180 -10.27 -3.03 16.55
CA VAL A 180 -11.33 -3.72 15.81
C VAL A 180 -11.47 -5.16 16.30
N MET A 181 -10.36 -5.89 16.40
CA MET A 181 -10.33 -7.29 16.84
C MET A 181 -10.85 -7.48 18.28
N SER A 182 -10.59 -6.52 19.16
CA SER A 182 -11.03 -6.55 20.56
C SER A 182 -12.36 -5.82 20.83
N ASP A 183 -13.12 -5.48 19.78
CA ASP A 183 -14.41 -4.75 19.83
C ASP A 183 -14.39 -3.45 20.66
N GLN A 184 -13.25 -2.75 20.65
CA GLN A 184 -13.06 -1.50 21.40
C GLN A 184 -13.52 -0.29 20.58
N LYS A 185 -14.82 -0.25 20.20
CA LYS A 185 -15.41 0.84 19.40
C LYS A 185 -15.10 2.24 19.95
N ALA A 186 -15.16 2.42 21.27
CA ALA A 186 -14.89 3.70 21.93
C ALA A 186 -13.46 4.24 21.68
N LYS A 187 -12.49 3.37 21.38
CA LYS A 187 -11.10 3.74 21.07
C LYS A 187 -10.85 3.82 19.56
N VAL A 188 -11.42 2.90 18.76
CA VAL A 188 -11.18 2.88 17.31
C VAL A 188 -11.76 4.12 16.60
N ILE A 189 -12.94 4.59 17.01
CA ILE A 189 -13.62 5.74 16.39
C ILE A 189 -12.79 7.02 16.47
N PRO A 190 -12.32 7.48 17.67
CA PRO A 190 -11.49 8.67 17.75
C PRO A 190 -10.12 8.48 17.08
N LEU A 191 -9.55 7.27 17.09
CA LEU A 191 -8.31 6.97 16.37
C LEU A 191 -8.49 7.17 14.86
N LEU A 192 -9.45 6.48 14.25
CA LEU A 192 -9.72 6.58 12.81
C LEU A 192 -10.01 8.01 12.38
N ARG A 193 -10.81 8.75 13.15
CA ARG A 193 -11.05 10.18 12.90
C ARG A 193 -9.74 10.97 12.88
N LYS A 194 -8.88 10.77 13.90
CA LYS A 194 -7.59 11.45 14.01
C LYS A 194 -6.67 11.09 12.84
N ARG A 195 -6.66 9.82 12.41
CA ARG A 195 -5.88 9.33 11.27
C ARG A 195 -6.28 10.05 9.98
N VAL A 196 -7.57 10.07 9.64
CA VAL A 196 -8.09 10.80 8.48
C VAL A 196 -7.67 12.27 8.53
N LEU A 197 -7.91 12.96 9.65
CA LEU A 197 -7.55 14.39 9.80
C LEU A 197 -6.04 14.66 9.87
N SER A 198 -5.22 13.61 9.87
CA SER A 198 -3.75 13.68 9.87
C SER A 198 -3.13 13.07 8.61
N HIS A 199 -3.84 13.15 7.48
CA HIS A 199 -3.39 12.73 6.15
C HIS A 199 -3.28 11.21 5.93
N GLN A 200 -3.84 10.38 6.83
CA GLN A 200 -3.99 8.93 6.60
C GLN A 200 -5.42 8.66 6.11
N THR A 201 -5.69 8.99 4.84
CA THR A 201 -7.05 8.95 4.27
C THR A 201 -7.55 7.52 3.99
N ASN A 202 -6.68 6.52 3.99
CA ASN A 202 -7.05 5.10 3.96
C ASN A 202 -7.97 4.69 5.13
N ALA A 203 -7.87 5.38 6.27
CA ALA A 203 -8.75 5.15 7.43
C ALA A 203 -10.21 5.62 7.22
N TYR A 204 -10.51 6.34 6.14
CA TYR A 204 -11.82 6.96 5.91
C TYR A 204 -12.96 5.97 5.77
N GLU A 205 -12.80 4.94 4.92
CA GLU A 205 -13.85 3.97 4.66
C GLU A 205 -14.24 3.18 5.91
N LEU A 206 -13.25 2.73 6.69
CA LEU A 206 -13.51 2.04 7.95
C LEU A 206 -14.23 2.96 8.95
N TYR A 207 -13.80 4.24 9.06
CA TYR A 207 -14.50 5.21 9.91
C TYR A 207 -15.96 5.40 9.49
N LYS A 208 -16.20 5.59 8.18
CA LYS A 208 -17.53 5.78 7.62
C LYS A 208 -18.43 4.57 7.88
N ASN A 209 -17.94 3.36 7.64
CA ASN A 209 -18.71 2.13 7.82
C ASN A 209 -19.16 1.95 9.27
N ILE A 210 -18.26 2.14 10.24
CA ILE A 210 -18.61 2.07 11.67
C ILE A 210 -19.71 3.09 12.01
N MET A 211 -19.63 4.31 11.46
CA MET A 211 -20.61 5.36 11.71
C MET A 211 -21.95 5.13 10.99
N ILE A 212 -21.97 4.41 9.87
CA ILE A 212 -23.19 3.96 9.19
C ILE A 212 -23.87 2.89 10.05
N ASP A 213 -23.12 1.89 10.52
CA ASP A 213 -23.63 0.81 11.36
C ASP A 213 -24.28 1.35 12.65
N ASP A 214 -23.69 2.41 13.22
CA ASP A 214 -24.21 3.08 14.41
C ASP A 214 -25.33 4.12 14.08
N ASN A 215 -25.75 4.27 12.81
CA ASN A 215 -26.72 5.26 12.34
C ASN A 215 -26.35 6.73 12.66
N LEU A 216 -25.06 7.03 12.72
CA LEU A 216 -24.54 8.36 13.05
C LEU A 216 -24.03 9.13 11.84
N TRP A 217 -23.80 8.47 10.70
CA TRP A 217 -23.12 9.06 9.55
C TRP A 217 -23.74 10.37 9.06
N GLU A 218 -25.05 10.38 8.79
CA GLU A 218 -25.76 11.57 8.29
C GLU A 218 -25.63 12.77 9.23
N LYS A 219 -25.59 12.52 10.54
CA LYS A 219 -25.46 13.56 11.57
C LYS A 219 -24.05 14.14 11.64
N ILE A 220 -23.02 13.31 11.54
CA ILE A 220 -21.63 13.73 11.76
C ILE A 220 -20.93 14.19 10.48
N TYR A 221 -21.30 13.62 9.34
CA TYR A 221 -20.60 13.82 8.08
C TYR A 221 -20.50 15.29 7.66
N PRO A 222 -21.56 16.14 7.77
CA PRO A 222 -21.47 17.54 7.37
C PRO A 222 -20.40 18.34 8.13
N ASN A 223 -20.21 18.06 9.42
CA ASN A 223 -19.17 18.72 10.21
C ASN A 223 -17.80 18.10 9.97
N PHE A 224 -17.73 16.79 9.83
CA PHE A 224 -16.48 16.10 9.51
C PHE A 224 -15.92 16.51 8.15
N LEU A 225 -16.77 16.69 7.13
CA LEU A 225 -16.39 17.17 5.82
C LEU A 225 -15.74 18.57 5.88
N LYS A 226 -16.27 19.47 6.72
CA LYS A 226 -15.68 20.80 6.95
C LYS A 226 -14.32 20.73 7.64
N GLU A 227 -14.12 19.76 8.53
CA GLU A 227 -12.81 19.55 9.15
C GLU A 227 -11.81 18.98 8.15
N MET A 228 -12.23 18.02 7.32
CA MET A 228 -11.40 17.47 6.25
C MET A 228 -10.99 18.55 5.24
N GLU A 229 -11.89 19.44 4.81
CA GLU A 229 -11.54 20.55 3.91
C GLU A 229 -10.43 21.45 4.48
N LYS A 230 -10.42 21.65 5.80
CA LYS A 230 -9.46 22.52 6.49
C LYS A 230 -8.12 21.83 6.75
N LYS A 231 -8.11 20.52 6.92
CA LYS A 231 -6.94 19.74 7.36
C LYS A 231 -6.21 19.06 6.21
N LEU A 232 -6.96 18.48 5.28
CA LEU A 232 -6.41 17.71 4.18
C LEU A 232 -5.81 18.61 3.09
N THR A 233 -4.91 18.03 2.30
CA THR A 233 -4.47 18.67 1.06
C THR A 233 -5.64 18.73 0.07
N ARG A 234 -5.53 19.62 -0.93
CA ARG A 234 -6.54 19.75 -1.99
C ARG A 234 -6.81 18.45 -2.76
N TYR A 235 -5.83 17.56 -2.86
CA TYR A 235 -5.97 16.28 -3.56
C TYR A 235 -6.59 15.22 -2.66
N GLU A 236 -6.14 15.11 -1.42
CA GLU A 236 -6.76 14.21 -0.44
C GLU A 236 -8.24 14.55 -0.23
N PHE A 237 -8.57 15.84 -0.05
CA PHE A 237 -9.95 16.27 0.07
C PHE A 237 -10.74 16.05 -1.22
N GLY A 238 -10.11 16.29 -2.39
CA GLY A 238 -10.74 16.01 -3.67
C GLY A 238 -11.11 14.54 -3.85
N ASP A 239 -10.23 13.63 -3.42
CA ASP A 239 -10.46 12.18 -3.48
C ASP A 239 -11.61 11.77 -2.55
N ILE A 240 -11.70 12.33 -1.34
CA ILE A 240 -12.87 12.15 -0.46
C ILE A 240 -14.17 12.62 -1.13
N LEU A 241 -14.16 13.77 -1.82
CA LEU A 241 -15.36 14.27 -2.51
C LEU A 241 -15.78 13.38 -3.68
N VAL A 242 -14.84 12.74 -4.37
CA VAL A 242 -15.14 11.73 -5.41
C VAL A 242 -15.83 10.53 -4.76
N THR A 243 -15.24 9.98 -3.69
CA THR A 243 -15.81 8.86 -2.93
C THR A 243 -17.24 9.13 -2.48
N GLU A 244 -17.51 10.32 -1.95
CA GLU A 244 -18.84 10.74 -1.49
C GLU A 244 -19.77 11.24 -2.60
N LYS A 245 -19.32 11.23 -3.87
CA LYS A 245 -20.06 11.74 -5.04
C LYS A 245 -20.52 13.19 -4.89
N GLU A 246 -19.74 13.99 -4.17
CA GLU A 246 -20.00 15.40 -3.84
C GLU A 246 -19.54 16.32 -4.98
N TYR A 247 -19.97 16.02 -6.21
CA TYR A 247 -19.46 16.63 -7.44
C TYR A 247 -19.62 18.16 -7.50
N SER A 248 -20.67 18.72 -6.86
CA SER A 248 -20.81 20.18 -6.75
C SER A 248 -19.67 20.80 -5.95
N LYS A 249 -19.36 20.23 -4.77
CA LYS A 249 -18.27 20.72 -3.92
C LYS A 249 -16.92 20.50 -4.58
N LEU A 250 -16.74 19.37 -5.27
CA LEU A 250 -15.50 19.09 -6.00
C LEU A 250 -15.28 20.13 -7.11
N LEU A 251 -16.31 20.46 -7.88
CA LEU A 251 -16.25 21.52 -8.88
C LEU A 251 -15.90 22.89 -8.26
N ASP A 252 -16.43 23.20 -7.08
CA ASP A 252 -16.09 24.44 -6.38
C ASP A 252 -14.63 24.45 -5.90
N GLN A 253 -14.08 23.31 -5.47
CA GLN A 253 -12.64 23.20 -5.18
C GLN A 253 -11.79 23.42 -6.45
N LEU A 254 -12.19 22.88 -7.60
CA LEU A 254 -11.47 23.11 -8.86
C LEU A 254 -11.44 24.58 -9.25
N LYS A 255 -12.58 25.29 -9.09
CA LYS A 255 -12.67 26.74 -9.31
C LYS A 255 -11.81 27.53 -8.33
N LYS A 256 -11.85 27.16 -7.04
CA LYS A 256 -11.11 27.81 -5.94
C LYS A 256 -9.60 27.73 -6.14
N TYR A 257 -9.07 26.55 -6.45
CA TYR A 257 -7.62 26.35 -6.60
C TYR A 257 -7.08 26.71 -7.98
N ASN A 258 -7.94 26.72 -9.00
CA ASN A 258 -7.58 27.08 -10.37
C ASN A 258 -6.32 26.34 -10.87
N SER A 259 -6.25 25.04 -10.62
CA SER A 259 -5.06 24.22 -10.87
C SER A 259 -5.30 23.27 -12.04
N ALA A 260 -4.59 23.50 -13.16
CA ALA A 260 -4.72 22.63 -14.33
C ALA A 260 -4.42 21.14 -14.05
N PRO A 261 -3.38 20.76 -13.27
CA PRO A 261 -3.19 19.36 -12.86
C PRO A 261 -4.37 18.78 -12.09
N MET A 262 -4.99 19.55 -11.20
CA MET A 262 -6.16 19.10 -10.43
C MET A 262 -7.39 18.93 -11.33
N ILE A 263 -7.62 19.87 -12.25
CA ILE A 263 -8.70 19.78 -13.22
C ILE A 263 -8.53 18.55 -14.13
N ARG A 264 -7.30 18.26 -14.58
CA ARG A 264 -7.00 17.05 -15.35
C ARG A 264 -7.29 15.78 -14.54
N LYS A 265 -6.82 15.71 -13.28
CA LYS A 265 -7.04 14.54 -12.40
C LYS A 265 -8.52 14.19 -12.24
N TYR A 266 -9.37 15.18 -11.97
CA TYR A 266 -10.79 14.95 -11.66
C TYR A 266 -11.73 15.06 -12.86
N LEU A 267 -11.20 15.25 -14.07
CA LEU A 267 -12.02 15.33 -15.29
C LEU A 267 -12.87 14.06 -15.50
N PRO A 268 -12.33 12.82 -15.40
CA PRO A 268 -13.10 11.60 -15.61
C PRO A 268 -14.31 11.47 -14.68
N GLU A 269 -14.13 11.84 -13.41
CA GLU A 269 -15.15 11.74 -12.38
C GLU A 269 -16.22 12.82 -12.52
N LEU A 270 -15.82 14.06 -12.82
CA LEU A 270 -16.76 15.18 -12.86
C LEU A 270 -17.53 15.30 -14.17
N TYR A 271 -16.90 14.96 -15.31
CA TYR A 271 -17.50 15.24 -16.61
C TYR A 271 -18.87 14.56 -16.79
N PRO A 272 -19.07 13.27 -16.46
CA PRO A 272 -20.38 12.62 -16.59
C PRO A 272 -21.52 13.33 -15.83
N HIS A 273 -21.19 14.01 -14.73
CA HIS A 273 -22.17 14.59 -13.81
C HIS A 273 -22.33 16.12 -13.92
N ARG A 274 -21.35 16.83 -14.50
CA ARG A 274 -21.30 18.30 -14.62
C ARG A 274 -20.73 18.76 -15.97
N LYS A 275 -21.16 18.11 -17.06
CA LYS A 275 -20.62 18.28 -18.44
C LYS A 275 -20.35 19.73 -18.83
N LYS A 276 -21.36 20.61 -18.74
CA LYS A 276 -21.27 21.99 -19.24
C LYS A 276 -20.28 22.81 -18.43
N GLU A 277 -20.36 22.76 -17.11
CA GLU A 277 -19.51 23.51 -16.21
C GLU A 277 -18.06 23.04 -16.27
N VAL A 278 -17.85 21.72 -16.30
CA VAL A 278 -16.51 21.12 -16.37
C VAL A 278 -15.87 21.40 -17.72
N ALA A 279 -16.60 21.28 -18.82
CA ALA A 279 -16.09 21.63 -20.14
C ALA A 279 -15.66 23.10 -20.22
N ALA A 280 -16.48 24.01 -19.71
CA ALA A 280 -16.16 25.43 -19.69
C ALA A 280 -14.91 25.71 -18.82
N LEU A 281 -14.83 25.09 -17.64
CA LEU A 281 -13.69 25.23 -16.75
C LEU A 281 -12.41 24.65 -17.37
N TYR A 282 -12.48 23.47 -17.98
CA TYR A 282 -11.35 22.81 -18.64
C TYR A 282 -10.82 23.67 -19.77
N TYR A 283 -11.69 24.20 -20.62
CA TYR A 283 -11.29 25.10 -21.70
C TYR A 283 -10.59 26.36 -21.17
N ASP A 284 -11.21 27.04 -20.20
CA ASP A 284 -10.70 28.31 -19.67
C ASP A 284 -9.40 28.16 -18.86
N LYS A 285 -9.24 27.04 -18.14
CA LYS A 285 -8.15 26.86 -17.17
C LYS A 285 -7.06 25.88 -17.59
N VAL A 286 -7.30 25.04 -18.59
CA VAL A 286 -6.33 24.09 -19.12
C VAL A 286 -5.96 24.48 -20.55
N VAL A 287 -6.94 24.52 -21.46
CA VAL A 287 -6.69 24.68 -22.91
C VAL A 287 -6.18 26.09 -23.25
N VAL A 288 -6.89 27.14 -22.84
CA VAL A 288 -6.53 28.54 -23.16
C VAL A 288 -5.19 28.97 -22.53
N PRO A 289 -4.85 28.60 -21.28
CA PRO A 289 -3.54 28.93 -20.73
C PRO A 289 -2.40 28.19 -21.43
N GLU A 290 -2.58 26.92 -21.80
CA GLU A 290 -1.55 26.15 -22.50
C GLU A 290 -1.25 26.73 -23.90
N SER A 291 -2.27 27.21 -24.62
CA SER A 291 -2.09 27.85 -25.93
C SER A 291 -1.33 29.18 -25.90
N LYS A 292 -1.22 29.79 -24.71
CA LYS A 292 -0.51 31.07 -24.51
C LYS A 292 0.92 30.91 -24.03
N LYS A 293 1.38 29.70 -23.75
CA LYS A 293 2.76 29.46 -23.31
C LYS A 293 3.73 29.51 -24.49
N ASP A 294 4.93 30.01 -24.22
CA ASP A 294 6.03 30.08 -25.19
C ASP A 294 7.07 28.98 -25.00
N SER A 295 6.79 27.98 -24.16
CA SER A 295 7.70 26.83 -23.99
C SER A 295 7.59 25.87 -25.17
N ALA A 296 8.71 25.29 -25.59
CA ALA A 296 8.77 24.34 -26.71
C ALA A 296 7.85 23.11 -26.54
N ASN A 297 7.51 22.75 -25.29
CA ASN A 297 6.61 21.63 -25.00
C ASN A 297 5.12 22.00 -25.00
N ALA A 298 4.76 23.29 -25.03
CA ALA A 298 3.37 23.73 -24.95
C ALA A 298 2.48 23.22 -26.09
N PRO A 299 2.90 23.18 -27.37
CA PRO A 299 2.10 22.60 -28.45
C PRO A 299 1.74 21.13 -28.20
N ARG A 300 2.72 20.34 -27.74
CA ARG A 300 2.54 18.92 -27.43
C ARG A 300 1.61 18.71 -26.26
N GLN A 301 1.74 19.51 -25.19
CA GLN A 301 0.86 19.43 -24.03
C GLN A 301 -0.57 19.86 -24.38
N LEU A 302 -0.75 20.92 -25.19
CA LEU A 302 -2.06 21.36 -25.64
C LEU A 302 -2.78 20.27 -26.44
N ARG A 303 -2.08 19.60 -27.37
CA ARG A 303 -2.63 18.43 -28.06
C ARG A 303 -3.06 17.37 -27.07
N LYS A 304 -2.19 17.00 -26.13
CA LYS A 304 -2.49 15.98 -25.13
C LYS A 304 -3.75 16.35 -24.34
N ASP A 305 -3.88 17.60 -23.89
CA ASP A 305 -5.06 18.05 -23.14
C ASP A 305 -6.36 17.95 -23.97
N LEU A 306 -6.30 18.21 -25.28
CA LEU A 306 -7.44 18.04 -26.19
C LEU A 306 -7.79 16.57 -26.42
N ASP A 307 -6.78 15.72 -26.60
CA ASP A 307 -6.93 14.27 -26.77
C ASP A 307 -7.51 13.65 -25.48
N ASP A 308 -6.91 13.91 -24.32
CA ASP A 308 -7.36 13.44 -22.99
C ASP A 308 -8.82 13.89 -22.72
N PHE A 309 -9.18 15.14 -23.05
CA PHE A 309 -10.56 15.60 -22.91
C PHE A 309 -11.51 14.89 -23.87
N PHE A 310 -11.10 14.64 -25.12
CA PHE A 310 -11.91 13.90 -26.08
C PHE A 310 -12.18 12.48 -25.61
N GLU A 311 -11.17 11.78 -25.11
CA GLU A 311 -11.28 10.41 -24.59
C GLU A 311 -12.29 10.32 -23.44
N VAL A 312 -12.24 11.25 -22.49
CA VAL A 312 -13.18 11.27 -21.37
C VAL A 312 -14.58 11.69 -21.81
N SER A 313 -14.69 12.69 -22.68
CA SER A 313 -15.96 13.34 -22.98
C SER A 313 -16.79 12.65 -24.05
N GLY A 314 -16.12 11.97 -25.00
CA GLY A 314 -16.71 11.54 -26.26
C GLY A 314 -17.24 12.68 -27.15
N ASP A 315 -17.05 13.95 -26.76
CA ASP A 315 -17.66 15.11 -27.45
C ASP A 315 -16.73 15.67 -28.53
N GLY A 316 -16.57 14.89 -29.60
CA GLY A 316 -15.75 15.30 -30.74
C GLY A 316 -16.24 16.60 -31.40
N LYS A 317 -17.54 16.94 -31.30
CA LYS A 317 -18.08 18.20 -31.84
C LYS A 317 -17.61 19.40 -31.03
N LEU A 318 -17.57 19.30 -29.71
CA LEU A 318 -17.05 20.34 -28.83
C LEU A 318 -15.55 20.53 -29.03
N VAL A 319 -14.77 19.46 -29.02
CA VAL A 319 -13.31 19.55 -29.19
C VAL A 319 -12.94 20.12 -30.56
N GLN A 320 -13.63 19.71 -31.64
CA GLN A 320 -13.43 20.31 -32.96
C GLN A 320 -13.74 21.81 -33.00
N ARG A 321 -14.73 22.29 -32.23
CA ARG A 321 -15.00 23.73 -32.12
C ARG A 321 -13.87 24.47 -31.42
N TRP A 322 -13.33 23.92 -30.34
CA TRP A 322 -12.17 24.48 -29.65
C TRP A 322 -10.95 24.53 -30.55
N ILE A 323 -10.63 23.43 -31.26
CA ILE A 323 -9.51 23.39 -32.20
C ILE A 323 -9.63 24.48 -33.27
N LYS A 324 -10.81 24.64 -33.88
CA LYS A 324 -11.02 25.70 -34.89
C LYS A 324 -10.80 27.10 -34.32
N GLN A 325 -11.24 27.36 -33.09
CA GLN A 325 -11.00 28.64 -32.42
C GLN A 325 -9.51 28.87 -32.16
N LEU A 326 -8.79 27.84 -31.70
CA LEU A 326 -7.35 27.90 -31.45
C LEU A 326 -6.54 28.10 -32.74
N GLN A 327 -6.92 27.43 -33.84
CA GLN A 327 -6.27 27.61 -35.15
C GLN A 327 -6.36 29.05 -35.65
N LEU A 328 -7.49 29.73 -35.43
CA LEU A 328 -7.63 31.15 -35.77
C LEU A 328 -6.78 32.04 -34.85
N GLN A 329 -6.68 31.71 -33.56
CA GLN A 329 -5.91 32.48 -32.59
C GLN A 329 -4.40 32.33 -32.72
N LEU A 330 -3.93 31.18 -33.23
CA LEU A 330 -2.52 30.80 -33.30
C LEU A 330 -2.02 30.72 -34.75
N ALA A 331 -2.64 31.50 -35.65
CA ALA A 331 -2.36 31.45 -37.08
C ALA A 331 -0.89 31.74 -37.44
N ASP A 332 -0.18 32.46 -36.59
CA ASP A 332 1.23 32.82 -36.70
C ASP A 332 2.20 31.84 -35.99
N LYS A 333 1.68 30.83 -35.28
CA LYS A 333 2.47 29.84 -34.55
C LYS A 333 2.41 28.45 -35.22
N PRO A 334 3.26 28.16 -36.23
CA PRO A 334 3.17 26.94 -37.04
C PRO A 334 3.29 25.64 -36.22
N GLU A 335 4.12 25.63 -35.18
CA GLU A 335 4.27 24.46 -34.29
C GLU A 335 2.95 24.09 -33.61
N PHE A 336 2.17 25.08 -33.13
CA PHE A 336 0.86 24.81 -32.55
C PHE A 336 -0.13 24.27 -33.60
N LEU A 337 -0.10 24.81 -34.82
CA LEU A 337 -1.00 24.38 -35.90
C LEU A 337 -0.76 22.91 -36.31
N GLU A 338 0.50 22.45 -36.30
CA GLU A 338 0.84 21.06 -36.54
C GLU A 338 0.18 20.13 -35.51
N PHE A 339 0.37 20.41 -34.22
CA PHE A 339 -0.18 19.61 -33.13
C PHE A 339 -1.72 19.64 -33.08
N LEU A 340 -2.35 20.78 -33.38
CA LEU A 340 -3.82 20.89 -33.50
C LEU A 340 -4.38 20.08 -34.69
N SER A 341 -3.62 19.98 -35.78
CA SER A 341 -3.99 19.16 -36.93
C SER A 341 -3.93 17.67 -36.59
N LEU A 342 -2.95 17.24 -35.79
CA LEU A 342 -2.87 15.87 -35.27
C LEU A 342 -4.04 15.53 -34.35
N ALA A 343 -4.42 16.43 -33.44
CA ALA A 343 -5.61 16.25 -32.59
C ALA A 343 -6.91 16.12 -33.42
N THR A 344 -7.04 16.92 -34.50
CA THR A 344 -8.19 16.83 -35.41
C THR A 344 -8.29 15.45 -36.06
N ARG A 345 -7.16 14.93 -36.56
CA ARG A 345 -7.10 13.59 -37.16
C ARG A 345 -7.49 12.50 -36.17
N ASN A 346 -7.04 12.59 -34.91
CA ASN A 346 -7.41 11.64 -33.87
C ASN A 346 -8.93 11.55 -33.71
N ILE A 347 -9.61 12.70 -33.57
CA ILE A 347 -11.07 12.79 -33.44
C ILE A 347 -11.80 12.26 -34.68
N GLU A 348 -11.24 12.46 -35.88
CA GLU A 348 -11.82 11.97 -37.14
C GLU A 348 -11.65 10.47 -37.34
N MET A 349 -10.54 9.88 -36.90
CA MET A 349 -10.31 8.44 -36.98
C MET A 349 -11.21 7.68 -36.02
N SER A 350 -11.40 8.15 -34.79
CA SER A 350 -12.30 7.51 -33.81
C SER A 350 -13.77 7.49 -34.23
N LYS A 351 -14.17 8.26 -35.25
CA LYS A 351 -15.52 8.22 -35.84
C LYS A 351 -15.69 7.12 -36.90
N LYS A 352 -14.61 6.50 -37.37
CA LYS A 352 -14.64 5.46 -38.42
C LYS A 352 -14.70 4.03 -37.87
N ASP A 353 -14.48 3.85 -36.58
CA ASP A 353 -14.46 2.54 -35.91
C ASP A 353 -15.80 2.18 -35.21
N TYR A 354 -16.87 2.94 -35.50
CA TYR A 354 -18.27 2.66 -35.17
C TYR A 354 -19.10 2.72 -36.45
#